data_AF-A0A0G3BJB4-F1
#
_entry.id   AF-A0A0G3BJB4-F1
#
_cell.length_a   1.000
_cell.length_b   1.000
_cell.length_c   1.000
_cell.angle_alpha   90.00
_cell.angle_beta   90.00
_cell.angle_gamma   90.00
#
_symmetry.space_group_name_H-M   'P 1'
#
loop_
_entity.id
_entity.type
_entity.pdbx_description
1 polymer ?
#
loop_
_entity_poly.entity_id
_entity_poly.type
_entity_poly.pdbx_seq_one_letter_code
_entity_poly.pdbx_strand_id
1 'polypeptide(L)'
;MASLEPTLQDGMYVFASLPAGSGWLGVVEPLATFREREGLSVVVEASVAEAAGWPVLFRAAWITLSVHSDLHAVGLTAAVSTALTEAGISCNMVAAACHDHLFVPWDARQASLEVLHALQREGSARRVVPA
;
A
#
# COMPACT_ATOMS: atom_id res chain seq x y z
N MET A 1 -4.59 15.80 7.67
CA MET A 1 -5.02 14.43 8.03
C MET A 1 -6.53 14.23 7.93
N ALA A 2 -7.37 15.25 8.17
CA ALA A 2 -8.82 15.19 7.95
C ALA A 2 -9.29 14.87 6.50
N SER A 3 -8.36 14.71 5.56
CA SER A 3 -8.59 14.42 4.14
C SER A 3 -8.11 13.02 3.73
N LEU A 4 -7.65 12.18 4.67
CA LEU A 4 -7.23 10.80 4.37
C LEU A 4 -8.45 9.92 4.13
N GLU A 5 -8.59 9.38 2.93
CA GLU A 5 -9.66 8.45 2.59
C GLU A 5 -9.07 7.09 2.19
N PRO A 6 -8.94 6.15 3.15
CA PRO A 6 -8.39 4.83 2.86
C PRO A 6 -9.46 3.96 2.21
N THR A 7 -9.14 3.37 1.05
CA THR A 7 -10.04 2.45 0.34
C THR A 7 -9.33 1.12 0.10
N LEU A 8 -9.85 0.06 0.72
CA LEU A 8 -9.40 -1.31 0.46
C LEU A 8 -9.85 -1.74 -0.93
N GLN A 9 -8.89 -2.19 -1.73
CA GLN A 9 -9.13 -2.72 -3.06
C GLN A 9 -9.45 -4.21 -2.98
N ASP A 10 -10.23 -4.69 -3.96
CA ASP A 10 -10.58 -6.09 -4.05
C ASP A 10 -9.38 -6.96 -4.43
N GLY A 11 -9.40 -8.21 -3.98
CA GLY A 11 -8.38 -9.20 -4.32
C GLY A 11 -7.13 -9.18 -3.45
N MET A 12 -6.38 -10.27 -3.52
CA MET A 12 -5.11 -10.45 -2.83
C MET A 12 -3.97 -10.18 -3.80
N TYR A 13 -3.03 -9.35 -3.37
CA TYR A 13 -1.84 -9.02 -4.13
C TYR A 13 -0.62 -9.70 -3.53
N VAL A 14 0.41 -9.90 -4.33
CA VAL A 14 1.66 -10.48 -3.88
C VAL A 14 2.85 -9.69 -4.34
N PHE A 15 3.86 -9.61 -3.48
CA PHE A 15 5.20 -9.21 -3.87
C PHE A 15 5.97 -10.46 -4.28
N ALA A 16 6.60 -10.40 -5.45
CA ALA A 16 7.52 -11.42 -5.94
C ALA A 16 8.80 -10.75 -6.45
N SER A 17 9.92 -11.47 -6.38
CA SER A 17 11.18 -11.04 -6.98
C SER A 17 11.49 -11.93 -8.18
N LEU A 18 11.65 -11.30 -9.34
CA LEU A 18 11.94 -11.97 -10.61
C LEU A 18 13.40 -11.72 -11.01
N PRO A 19 14.10 -12.72 -11.56
CA PRO A 19 15.42 -12.50 -12.15
C PRO A 19 15.38 -11.45 -13.26
N ALA A 20 16.49 -10.73 -13.47
CA ALA A 20 16.61 -9.81 -14.59
C ALA A 20 16.44 -10.54 -15.93
N GLY A 21 15.66 -9.96 -16.85
CA GLY A 21 15.43 -10.56 -18.18
C GLY A 21 14.42 -11.71 -18.21
N SER A 22 13.65 -11.92 -17.14
CA SER A 22 12.63 -12.98 -16.98
C SER A 22 11.45 -12.96 -17.98
N GLY A 23 11.42 -12.04 -18.96
CA GLY A 23 10.49 -12.10 -20.09
C GLY A 23 9.00 -11.93 -19.75
N TRP A 24 8.67 -11.30 -18.62
CA TRP A 24 7.28 -11.07 -18.16
C TRP A 24 6.59 -9.89 -18.87
N LEU A 25 7.36 -8.97 -19.45
CA LEU A 25 6.86 -7.78 -20.15
C LEU A 25 5.96 -8.18 -21.32
N GLY A 26 4.69 -7.76 -21.27
CA GLY A 26 3.68 -8.03 -22.29
C GLY A 26 2.89 -9.34 -22.09
N VAL A 27 3.23 -10.14 -21.08
CA VAL A 27 2.49 -11.37 -20.71
C VAL A 27 1.63 -11.14 -19.47
N VAL A 28 2.09 -10.25 -18.58
CA VAL A 28 1.43 -9.90 -17.32
C VAL A 28 1.32 -8.38 -17.23
N GLU A 29 0.21 -7.91 -16.67
CA GLU A 29 0.00 -6.51 -16.32
C GLU A 29 0.19 -6.33 -14.80
N PRO A 30 1.39 -5.92 -14.34
CA PRO A 30 1.63 -5.73 -12.92
C PRO A 30 1.02 -4.43 -12.41
N LEU A 31 0.56 -4.45 -11.16
CA LEU A 31 0.11 -3.25 -10.47
C LEU A 31 1.27 -2.29 -10.21
N ALA A 32 2.43 -2.83 -9.82
CA ALA A 32 3.64 -2.06 -9.63
C ALA A 32 4.87 -2.91 -9.96
N THR A 33 5.93 -2.25 -10.40
CA THR A 33 7.25 -2.87 -10.54
C THR A 33 8.32 -1.94 -10.02
N PHE A 34 9.40 -2.51 -9.49
CA PHE A 34 10.58 -1.76 -9.09
C PHE A 34 11.82 -2.53 -9.51
N ARG A 35 12.71 -1.85 -10.23
CA ARG A 35 13.98 -2.44 -10.66
C ARG A 35 15.00 -2.28 -9.54
N GLU A 36 15.44 -3.42 -9.00
CA GLU A 36 16.46 -3.51 -7.98
C GLU A 36 17.76 -4.00 -8.61
N ARG A 37 18.83 -4.04 -7.81
CA ARG A 37 20.12 -4.58 -8.25
C ARG A 37 20.07 -6.09 -8.38
N GLU A 38 19.29 -6.73 -7.51
CA GLU A 38 19.11 -8.18 -7.36
C GLU A 38 18.17 -8.75 -8.44
N GLY A 39 17.27 -7.93 -8.97
CA GLY A 39 16.25 -8.36 -9.90
C GLY A 39 15.13 -7.33 -10.04
N LEU A 40 13.94 -7.81 -10.36
CA LEU A 40 12.75 -6.99 -10.46
C LEU A 40 11.75 -7.40 -9.38
N SER A 41 11.42 -6.46 -8.50
CA SER A 41 10.26 -6.59 -7.63
C SER A 41 9.00 -6.30 -8.43
N VAL A 42 8.00 -7.18 -8.30
CA VAL A 42 6.69 -7.04 -8.95
C VAL A 42 5.58 -7.17 -7.92
N VAL A 43 4.54 -6.36 -8.08
CA VAL A 43 3.27 -6.49 -7.36
C VAL A 43 2.20 -6.88 -8.36
N VAL A 44 1.60 -8.05 -8.15
CA VAL A 44 0.56 -8.63 -9.03
C VAL A 44 -0.54 -9.25 -8.20
N GLU A 45 -1.68 -9.57 -8.80
CA GLU A 45 -2.67 -10.43 -8.15
C GLU A 45 -2.07 -11.81 -7.84
N ALA A 46 -2.50 -12.41 -6.72
CA ALA A 46 -2.01 -13.72 -6.30
C ALA A 46 -2.22 -14.80 -7.37
N SER A 47 -3.37 -14.76 -8.07
CA SER A 47 -3.72 -15.67 -9.17
C SER A 47 -2.71 -15.63 -10.32
N VAL A 48 -2.20 -14.44 -10.65
CA VAL A 48 -1.23 -14.21 -11.71
C VAL A 48 0.13 -14.80 -11.35
N ALA A 49 0.60 -14.55 -10.12
CA ALA A 49 1.85 -15.13 -9.64
C ALA A 49 1.77 -16.67 -9.58
N GLU A 50 0.64 -17.20 -9.14
CA GLU A 50 0.38 -18.65 -9.09
C GLU A 50 0.39 -19.26 -10.50
N ALA A 51 -0.30 -18.64 -11.47
CA ALA A 51 -0.31 -19.10 -12.86
C ALA A 51 1.07 -19.04 -13.52
N ALA A 52 1.87 -18.04 -13.17
CA ALA A 52 3.23 -17.87 -13.68
C ALA A 52 4.29 -18.69 -12.91
N GLY A 53 3.91 -19.37 -11.83
CA GLY A 53 4.82 -20.14 -10.98
C GLY A 53 5.86 -19.27 -10.25
N TRP A 54 5.54 -18.01 -9.97
CA TRP A 54 6.46 -17.06 -9.34
C TRP A 54 6.52 -17.24 -7.82
N PRO A 55 7.71 -17.11 -7.20
CA PRO A 55 7.84 -17.21 -5.75
C PRO A 55 7.17 -16.02 -5.07
N VAL A 56 6.20 -16.32 -4.20
CA VAL A 56 5.50 -15.31 -3.39
C VAL A 56 6.31 -15.00 -2.14
N LEU A 57 6.76 -13.76 -2.00
CA LEU A 57 7.51 -13.27 -0.83
C LEU A 57 6.58 -12.71 0.25
N PHE A 58 5.49 -12.09 -0.17
CA PHE A 58 4.54 -11.45 0.73
C PHE A 58 3.14 -11.44 0.12
N ARG A 59 2.13 -11.88 0.89
CA ARG A 59 0.71 -11.82 0.52
C ARG A 59 0.08 -10.59 1.18
N ALA A 60 -0.43 -9.69 0.36
CA ALA A 60 -0.86 -8.37 0.76
C ALA A 60 -2.33 -8.10 0.43
N ALA A 61 -2.95 -7.28 1.26
CA ALA A 61 -4.10 -6.48 0.87
C ALA A 61 -3.62 -5.10 0.41
N TRP A 62 -4.31 -4.53 -0.56
CA TRP A 62 -3.99 -3.23 -1.15
C TRP A 62 -4.98 -2.17 -0.68
N ILE A 63 -4.47 -1.09 -0.08
CA ILE A 63 -5.25 0.06 0.34
C ILE A 63 -4.75 1.29 -0.42
N THR A 64 -5.64 1.98 -1.12
CA THR A 64 -5.34 3.27 -1.74
C THR A 64 -5.63 4.39 -0.75
N LEU A 65 -4.72 5.35 -0.63
CA LEU A 65 -4.83 6.51 0.23
C LEU A 65 -5.07 7.75 -0.64
N SER A 66 -6.33 8.15 -0.75
CA SER A 66 -6.67 9.40 -1.40
C SER A 66 -6.51 10.54 -0.39
N VAL A 67 -5.83 11.61 -0.81
CA VAL A 67 -5.75 12.86 -0.04
C VAL A 67 -6.26 14.02 -0.89
N HIS A 68 -7.30 14.68 -0.38
CA HIS A 68 -7.87 15.89 -0.97
C HIS A 68 -7.04 17.17 -0.71
N SER A 69 -5.75 17.03 -0.36
CA SER A 69 -4.86 18.16 -0.01
C SER A 69 -3.47 17.95 -0.61
N ASP A 70 -2.86 19.04 -1.09
CA ASP A 70 -1.63 19.10 -1.89
C ASP A 70 -0.64 17.94 -1.74
N LEU A 71 -0.10 17.47 -2.88
CA LEU A 71 0.98 16.49 -3.03
C LEU A 71 2.21 16.76 -2.13
N HIS A 72 2.34 17.98 -1.61
CA HIS A 72 3.43 18.47 -0.76
C HIS A 72 3.10 18.45 0.74
N ALA A 73 2.01 17.81 1.17
CA ALA A 73 1.67 17.67 2.58
C ALA A 73 2.71 16.78 3.29
N VAL A 74 3.79 17.40 3.78
CA VAL A 74 4.83 16.75 4.59
C VAL A 74 4.18 16.07 5.79
N GLY A 75 4.38 14.76 5.92
CA GLY A 75 4.02 14.01 7.12
C GLY A 75 2.90 12.99 6.98
N LEU A 76 2.21 12.88 5.82
CA LEU A 76 1.19 11.84 5.63
C LEU A 76 1.77 10.43 5.78
N THR A 77 2.82 10.13 5.00
CA THR A 77 3.52 8.83 5.04
C THR A 77 4.01 8.52 6.44
N ALA A 78 4.57 9.51 7.14
CA ALA A 78 5.06 9.34 8.52
C ALA A 78 3.90 8.99 9.47
N ALA A 79 2.80 9.73 9.42
CA ALA A 79 1.67 9.49 10.31
C ALA A 79 0.99 8.13 10.05
N VAL A 80 0.81 7.76 8.79
CA VAL A 80 0.26 6.45 8.39
C VAL A 80 1.16 5.31 8.85
N SER A 81 2.46 5.39 8.56
CA SER A 81 3.42 4.35 8.96
C SER A 81 3.53 4.22 10.48
N THR A 82 3.54 5.33 11.21
CA THR A 82 3.55 5.31 12.69
C THR A 82 2.31 4.63 13.24
N ALA A 83 1.11 5.03 12.81
CA ALA A 83 -0.14 4.46 13.32
C ALA A 83 -0.24 2.94 13.09
N LEU A 84 0.18 2.45 11.91
CA LEU A 84 0.20 1.03 11.62
C LEU A 84 1.29 0.28 12.41
N THR A 85 2.46 0.89 12.58
CA THR A 85 3.55 0.33 13.38
C THR A 85 3.14 0.18 14.85
N GLU A 86 2.46 1.18 15.42
CA GLU A 86 1.93 1.13 16.79
C GLU A 86 0.87 0.02 16.97
N ALA A 87 0.14 -0.30 15.90
CA ALA A 87 -0.77 -1.45 15.86
C ALA A 87 -0.08 -2.80 15.56
N GLY A 88 1.25 -2.82 15.39
CA GLY A 88 2.01 -4.02 15.06
C GLY A 88 1.81 -4.53 13.62
N ILE A 89 1.40 -3.65 12.70
CA ILE A 89 1.09 -3.97 11.31
C ILE A 89 2.20 -3.44 10.40
N SER A 90 2.75 -4.30 9.54
CA SER A 90 3.73 -3.86 8.54
C SER A 90 3.10 -2.91 7.51
N CYS A 91 3.81 -1.84 7.20
CA CYS A 91 3.37 -0.78 6.28
C CYS A 91 4.29 -0.73 5.06
N ASN A 92 3.88 -1.29 3.92
CA ASN A 92 4.65 -1.23 2.67
C ASN A 92 4.03 -0.17 1.75
N MET A 93 4.52 1.06 1.84
CA MET A 93 4.03 2.20 1.06
C MET A 93 4.65 2.24 -0.34
N VAL A 94 3.85 2.64 -1.31
CA VAL A 94 4.23 2.94 -2.69
C VAL A 94 3.63 4.30 -3.05
N ALA A 95 4.48 5.30 -3.22
CA ALA A 95 4.05 6.62 -3.70
C ALA A 95 3.89 6.57 -5.23
N ALA A 96 2.67 6.76 -5.72
CA ALA A 96 2.39 6.89 -7.15
C ALA A 96 2.05 8.34 -7.51
N ALA A 97 1.89 8.60 -8.81
CA ALA A 97 1.70 9.96 -9.31
C ALA A 97 0.40 10.63 -8.81
N CYS A 98 -0.65 9.84 -8.57
CA CYS A 98 -1.97 10.35 -8.18
C CYS A 98 -2.27 10.14 -6.70
N HIS A 99 -1.93 8.96 -6.17
CA HIS A 99 -2.27 8.54 -4.83
C HIS A 99 -1.10 7.79 -4.20
N ASP A 100 -1.06 7.79 -2.87
CA ASP A 100 -0.24 6.83 -2.16
C ASP A 100 -0.98 5.50 -2.07
N HIS A 101 -0.23 4.42 -2.20
CA HIS A 101 -0.73 3.07 -2.07
C HIS A 101 -0.03 2.37 -0.91
N LEU A 102 -0.77 1.56 -0.19
CA LEU A 102 -0.31 0.87 0.99
C LEU A 102 -0.61 -0.62 0.84
N PHE A 103 0.41 -1.44 1.08
CA PHE A 103 0.29 -2.90 1.13
C PHE A 103 0.55 -3.40 2.55
N VAL A 104 -0.47 -4.03 3.13
CA VAL A 104 -0.47 -4.61 4.48
C VAL A 104 -0.66 -6.12 4.40
N PRO A 105 -0.31 -6.92 5.43
CA PRO A 105 -0.53 -8.36 5.40
C PRO A 105 -2.00 -8.67 5.14
N TRP A 106 -2.27 -9.65 4.28
CA TRP A 106 -3.64 -9.99 3.91
C TRP A 106 -4.57 -10.20 5.11
N ASP A 107 -4.09 -10.88 6.14
CA ASP A 107 -4.87 -11.20 7.34
C ASP A 107 -5.11 -9.97 8.24
N ALA A 108 -4.29 -8.92 8.10
CA ALA A 108 -4.42 -7.68 8.87
C ALA A 108 -5.27 -6.61 8.17
N ARG A 109 -5.76 -6.85 6.94
CA ARG A 109 -6.41 -5.85 6.08
C ARG A 109 -7.53 -5.03 6.73
N GLN A 110 -8.39 -5.69 7.52
CA GLN A 110 -9.50 -5.03 8.21
C GLN A 110 -9.00 -4.20 9.40
N ALA A 111 -8.10 -4.76 10.21
CA ALA A 111 -7.46 -4.02 11.28
C ALA A 111 -6.69 -2.79 10.76
N SER A 112 -6.05 -2.90 9.60
CA SER A 112 -5.39 -1.75 8.95
C SER A 112 -6.39 -0.65 8.58
N LEU A 113 -7.54 -0.99 8.00
CA LEU A 113 -8.59 0.00 7.71
C LEU A 113 -9.08 0.69 8.99
N GLU A 114 -9.31 -0.07 10.07
CA GLU A 114 -9.75 0.47 11.35
C GLU A 114 -8.75 1.50 11.91
N VAL A 115 -7.45 1.18 11.87
CA VAL A 115 -6.36 2.09 12.27
C VAL A 115 -6.35 3.36 11.43
N LEU A 116 -6.48 3.24 10.10
CA LEU A 116 -6.46 4.40 9.19
C LEU A 116 -7.69 5.29 9.37
N HIS A 117 -8.87 4.72 9.62
CA HIS A 117 -10.07 5.49 9.94
C HIS A 117 -10.01 6.15 11.32
N ALA A 118 -9.38 5.51 12.31
CA ALA A 118 -9.10 6.16 13.61
C ALA A 118 -8.19 7.39 13.40
N LEU A 119 -7.10 7.20 12.66
CA LEU A 119 -6.14 8.26 12.32
C LEU A 119 -6.80 9.45 11.58
N GLN A 120 -7.71 9.17 10.64
CA GLN A 120 -8.50 10.19 9.94
C GLN A 120 -9.35 11.01 10.92
N ARG A 121 -10.04 10.36 11.87
CA ARG A 121 -10.90 11.02 12.86
C ARG A 121 -10.12 11.91 13.82
N GLU A 122 -8.96 11.47 14.28
CA GLU A 122 -8.07 12.27 15.13
C GLU A 122 -7.59 13.55 14.42
N GLY A 123 -7.24 13.42 13.13
CA GLY A 123 -6.88 14.55 12.28
C GLY A 123 -8.01 15.57 12.09
N SER A 124 -9.26 15.13 12.12
CA SER A 124 -10.45 15.99 12.05
C SER A 124 -10.78 16.64 13.40
N ALA A 125 -10.64 15.91 14.51
CA ALA A 125 -10.91 16.43 15.87
C ALA A 125 -9.95 17.56 16.28
N ARG A 126 -8.67 17.48 15.86
CA ARG A 126 -7.66 18.52 16.16
C ARG A 126 -7.94 19.87 15.48
N ARG A 127 -8.89 19.95 14.54
CA ARG A 127 -9.31 21.19 13.86
C ARG A 127 -10.47 21.92 14.55
N VAL A 128 -11.17 21.28 15.49
CA VAL A 128 -12.45 21.79 16.05
C VAL A 128 -12.28 22.54 17.38
N VAL A 129 -11.05 22.73 17.89
CA VAL A 129 -10.83 23.61 19.06
C VAL A 129 -10.81 25.08 18.56
N PRO A 130 -11.83 25.91 18.84
CA PRO A 130 -11.75 27.33 18.53
C PRO A 130 -10.89 28.01 19.60
N ALA A 131 -10.15 29.04 19.18
CA ALA A 131 -9.53 30.01 20.09
C ALA A 131 -10.59 30.82 20.83
#